data_AF-A0A7C5J920-F1
#
_entry.id   AF-A0A7C5J920-F1
#
_cell.length_a   1.000
_cell.length_b   1.000
_cell.length_c   1.000
_cell.angle_alpha   90.00
_cell.angle_beta   90.00
_cell.angle_gamma   90.00
#
_symmetry.space_group_name_H-M   'P 1'
#
loop_
_entity.id
_entity.type
_entity.pdbx_description
1 polymer ?
#
loop_
_entity_poly.entity_id
_entity_poly.type
_entity_poly.pdbx_seq_one_letter_code
_entity_poly.pdbx_strand_id
1 'polypeptide(L)' 'MYVYDERNNRWIPLRRTRAYREKRRRMRDPWIVAGLVMIFLPPGAVISLALFMTFLTFTFLDESAYHFDSGPEGP' A
#
# COMPACT_ATOMS: atom_id res chain seq x y z
N MET A 1 2.44 -5.20 15.21
CA MET A 1 3.25 -6.17 14.45
C MET A 1 4.68 -5.65 14.35
N TYR A 2 5.61 -6.36 14.98
CA TYR A 2 7.04 -6.08 14.96
C TYR A 2 7.71 -7.11 14.07
N VAL A 3 8.70 -6.70 13.27
CA VAL A 3 9.50 -7.61 12.45
C VAL A 3 10.92 -7.55 12.96
N TYR A 4 11.52 -8.73 13.10
CA TYR A 4 12.90 -8.89 13.50
C TYR A 4 13.80 -8.59 12.29
N ASP A 5 14.70 -7.62 12.43
CA ASP A 5 15.68 -7.27 11.40
C ASP A 5 16.99 -8.01 11.67
N GLU A 6 17.25 -9.08 10.92
CA GLU A 6 18.45 -9.91 11.02
C GLU A 6 19.75 -9.12 10.80
N ARG A 7 19.72 -8.04 10.01
CA ARG A 7 20.92 -7.24 9.71
C ARG A 7 21.37 -6.36 10.87
N ASN A 8 20.44 -5.95 11.74
CA ASN A 8 20.72 -5.05 12.86
C ASN A 8 20.46 -5.70 14.23
N ASN A 9 20.04 -6.97 14.26
CA ASN A 9 19.71 -7.73 15.46
C ASN A 9 18.76 -6.96 16.41
N ARG A 10 17.71 -6.34 15.84
CA ARG A 10 16.73 -5.53 16.58
C ARG A 10 15.32 -5.77 16.09
N TRP A 11 14.36 -5.70 17.01
CA TRP A 11 12.94 -5.67 16.70
C TRP A 11 12.57 -4.28 16.19
N ILE A 12 12.18 -4.19 14.92
CA ILE A 12 11.81 -2.94 14.29
C ILE A 12 10.29 -2.93 14.10
N PRO A 13 9.60 -1.82 14.40
CA PRO A 13 8.19 -1.70 14.03
C PRO A 13 8.06 -1.87 12.51
N LEU A 14 7.11 -2.71 12.06
CA LEU A 14 6.86 -3.04 10.64
C LEU A 14 6.76 -1.77 9.76
N ARG A 15 6.28 -0.67 10.34
CA ARG A 15 6.15 0.65 9.70
C ARG A 15 7.47 1.27 9.23
N ARG A 16 8.61 0.87 9.83
CA ARG A 16 9.96 1.35 9.48
C ARG A 16 10.68 0.43 8.50
N THR A 17 10.18 -0.76 8.23
CA THR A 17 10.76 -1.70 7.26
C THR A 17 10.73 -1.10 5.84
N ARG A 18 11.75 -1.38 5.01
CA ARG A 18 11.80 -0.91 3.62
C ARG A 18 10.58 -1.37 2.81
N ALA A 19 10.18 -2.64 2.98
CA ALA A 19 9.01 -3.22 2.32
C ALA A 19 7.71 -2.44 2.61
N TYR A 20 7.47 -2.04 3.86
CA TYR A 20 6.30 -1.25 4.22
C TYR A 20 6.33 0.16 3.61
N ARG A 21 7.52 0.79 3.57
CA ARG A 21 7.69 2.11 2.93
C ARG A 21 7.46 2.05 1.42
N GLU A 22 7.88 0.98 0.77
CA GLU A 22 7.69 0.79 -0.66
C GLU A 22 6.21 0.54 -1.00
N LYS A 23 5.54 -0.31 -0.23
CA LYS A 23 4.09 -0.55 -0.35
C LYS A 23 3.29 0.74 -0.12
N ARG A 24 3.68 1.54 0.88
CA ARG A 24 3.06 2.85 1.14
C ARG A 24 3.28 3.84 -0.01
N ARG A 25 4.43 3.84 -0.67
CA ARG A 25 4.67 4.70 -1.85
C ARG A 25 3.78 4.30 -3.02
N ARG A 26 3.67 3.00 -3.32
CA ARG A 26 2.80 2.49 -4.40
C ARG A 26 1.32 2.84 -4.22
N MET A 27 0.83 2.95 -2.97
CA MET A 27 -0.54 3.40 -2.71
C MET A 27 -0.69 4.92 -2.71
N ARG A 28 0.33 5.65 -2.26
CA ARG A 28 0.26 7.11 -2.16
C ARG A 28 0.21 7.78 -3.54
N ASP A 29 1.02 7.32 -4.48
CA ASP A 29 1.14 7.94 -5.80
C ASP A 29 -0.18 7.93 -6.59
N PRO A 30 -0.92 6.81 -6.73
CA PRO A 30 -2.23 6.80 -7.39
C PRO A 30 -3.27 7.64 -6.64
N TRP A 31 -3.23 7.71 -5.30
CA TRP A 31 -4.13 8.58 -4.54
C TRP A 31 -3.87 10.07 -4.78
N ILE A 32 -2.61 10.47 -4.95
CA ILE A 32 -2.26 11.85 -5.33
C ILE A 32 -2.79 12.17 -6.73
N VAL A 33 -2.61 11.26 -7.69
CA VAL A 33 -3.14 11.42 -9.06
C VAL A 33 -4.66 11.51 -9.04
N ALA A 34 -5.33 10.64 -8.27
CA ALA A 34 -6.78 10.68 -8.12
C ALA A 34 -7.27 12.00 -7.52
N GLY A 35 -6.61 12.49 -6.46
CA GLY A 35 -6.92 13.79 -5.87
C GLY A 35 -6.74 14.95 -6.85
N LEU A 36 -5.70 14.92 -7.69
CA LEU A 36 -5.50 15.90 -8.77
C LEU A 36 -6.62 15.85 -9.81
N VAL A 37 -7.03 14.65 -10.24
CA VAL A 37 -8.13 14.47 -11.19
C VAL A 37 -9.45 14.97 -10.60
N MET A 38 -9.70 14.74 -9.31
CA MET A 38 -10.91 15.22 -8.63
C MET A 38 -11.07 16.75 -8.65
N ILE A 39 -9.99 17.52 -8.71
CA ILE A 39 -10.04 19.00 -8.80
C ILE A 39 -10.65 19.47 -10.12
N PHE A 40 -10.44 18.72 -11.21
CA PHE A 40 -10.93 19.07 -12.53
C PHE A 40 -12.32 18.48 -12.84
N LEU A 41 -12.85 17.63 -11.95
CA LEU A 41 -14.13 16.96 -12.14
C LEU A 41 -15.27 17.69 -11.40
N PRO A 42 -16.49 17.71 -11.97
CA PRO A 42 -17.66 18.21 -11.26
C PRO A 42 -17.95 17.33 -10.02
N PRO A 43 -18.50 17.92 -8.93
CA PRO A 43 -18.65 17.24 -7.64
C PRO A 43 -19.47 15.95 -7.71
N GLY A 44 -20.40 15.83 -8.67
CA GLY A 44 -21.16 14.59 -8.88
C GLY A 44 -20.29 13.41 -9.36
N ALA A 45 -19.24 13.68 -10.15
CA ALA A 45 -18.33 12.66 -10.65
C ALA A 45 -17.23 12.30 -9.65
N VAL A 46 -16.95 13.17 -8.67
CA VAL A 46 -15.96 12.94 -7.60
C VAL A 46 -16.34 11.74 -6.74
N ILE A 47 -17.64 11.56 -6.43
CA ILE A 47 -18.13 10.45 -5.61
C ILE A 47 -17.84 9.11 -6.30
N SER A 48 -18.16 9.00 -7.59
CA SER A 48 -17.91 7.78 -8.37
C SER A 48 -16.42 7.48 -8.49
N LEU A 49 -15.60 8.51 -8.71
CA LEU A 49 -14.14 8.35 -8.79
C LEU A 49 -13.54 7.92 -7.44
N ALA A 50 -14.04 8.46 -6.33
CA ALA A 50 -13.60 8.10 -4.98
C ALA A 50 -13.94 6.64 -4.66
N LEU A 51 -15.15 6.19 -4.98
CA LEU A 51 -15.57 4.79 -4.80
C LEU A 51 -14.76 3.84 -5.69
N PHE A 52 -14.51 4.23 -6.94
CA PHE A 52 -13.66 3.45 -7.84
C PHE A 52 -12.23 3.35 -7.31
N MET A 53 -11.67 4.44 -6.78
CA MET A 53 -10.33 4.43 -6.21
C MET A 53 -10.21 3.65 -4.91
N THR A 54 -11.23 3.69 -4.03
CA THR A 54 -11.23 2.84 -2.84
C THR A 54 -11.35 1.36 -3.22
N PHE A 55 -12.17 1.02 -4.22
CA PHE A 55 -12.24 -0.34 -4.76
C PHE A 55 -10.89 -0.80 -5.31
N LEU A 56 -10.27 -0.01 -6.20
CA LEU A 56 -8.93 -0.30 -6.72
C LEU A 56 -7.90 -0.44 -5.60
N THR A 57 -7.95 0.43 -4.58
CA THR A 57 -7.05 0.35 -3.43
C THR A 57 -7.23 -0.96 -2.69
N PHE A 58 -8.47 -1.42 -2.49
CA PHE A 58 -8.73 -2.71 -1.85
C PHE A 58 -8.27 -3.88 -2.71
N THR A 59 -8.57 -3.89 -4.02
CA THR A 59 -8.10 -4.93 -4.94
C THR A 59 -6.57 -5.02 -4.96
N PHE A 60 -5.87 -3.88 -5.06
CA PHE A 60 -4.40 -3.86 -5.02
C PHE A 60 -3.84 -4.24 -3.63
N LEU A 61 -4.53 -3.86 -2.54
CA LEU A 61 -4.12 -4.26 -1.20
C LEU A 61 -4.23 -5.77 -1.01
N ASP A 62 -5.27 -6.39 -1.57
CA ASP A 62 -5.55 -7.82 -1.52
C ASP A 62 -4.50 -8.61 -2.33
N GLU A 63 -4.26 -8.22 -3.57
CA GLU A 63 -3.25 -8.85 -4.44
C GLU A 63 -1.83 -8.72 -3.87
N SER A 64 -1.55 -7.62 -3.16
CA SER A 64 -0.26 -7.39 -2.50
C SER A 64 -0.11 -8.03 -1.11
N ALA A 65 -1.15 -8.68 -0.58
CA ALA A 65 -1.05 -9.46 0.66
C ALA A 65 -0.34 -10.80 0.42
N TYR A 66 -0.43 -11.35 -0.79
CA TYR A 66 0.09 -12.68 -1.15
C TYR A 66 1.61 -12.75 -1.40
N HIS A 67 2.30 -11.61 -1.49
CA HIS A 67 3.74 -11.60 -1.76
C HIS A 67 4.65 -11.70 -0.52
N PHE A 68 4.08 -12.03 0.65
CA PHE A 68 4.84 -12.23 1.89
C PHE A 68 5.13 -13.70 2.23
N ASP A 69 4.71 -14.65 1.40
CA ASP A 69 4.85 -16.09 1.67
C ASP A 69 5.89 -16.78 0.76
N SER A 70 7.08 -16.19 0.69
CA SER A 70 8.30 -16.90 0.25
C SER A 70 9.46 -16.50 1.18
N GLY A 71 9.22 -16.63 2.48
CA GLY A 71 10.33 -16.94 3.38
C GLY A 71 10.88 -18.30 2.97
N PRO A 72 12.21 -18.49 2.92
CA PRO A 72 12.76 -19.80 2.59
C PRO A 72 12.22 -20.80 3.61
N GLU A 73 11.52 -21.81 3.12
CA GLU A 73 11.36 -23.06 3.85
C GLU A 73 12.78 -23.57 4.12
N GLY A 74 13.27 -23.29 5.33
CA GLY A 74 14.48 -23.92 5.86
C GLY A 74 14.13 -25.34 6.30
N PRO A 75 15.03 -26.31 6.06
CA PRO A 75 14.79 -27.75 6.17
C PRO A 75 14.41 -28.24 7.57
#